data_AF-F6PZ95-F1
#
_entry.id   AF-F6PZ95-F1
#
_cell.length_a   1.000
_cell.length_b   1.000
_cell.length_c   1.000
_cell.angle_alpha   90.00
_cell.angle_beta   90.00
_cell.angle_gamma   90.00
#
_symmetry.space_group_name_H-M   'P 1'
#
loop_
_entity.id
_entity.type
_entity.pdbx_description
1 polymer ?
#
loop_
_entity_poly.entity_id
_entity_poly.type
_entity_poly.pdbx_seq_one_letter_code
_entity_poly.pdbx_strand_id
1 'polypeptide(L)'
;MPTNGLHQVLKIQFGLVNDADRYLTAESFGFKVNASAPSLKRKQMWVLEPDPGQGTAVLFRSSHLGRYLSAEEDGRVACEAEQPSRDCRFLVLPQPDGRWVLQSEPHGRFFGGTEDQLSCFATAISPAELWTVHLAIHPQAHLRSVSRRRYAHLCPQEDEIAADSNTPWGVDALITLIFQNRQYCLKSCDSRYLRSDGRLVWEPEARARYTLEFKAGKLAFKDCDGRYLAPVGPAGTLRAGRNTRPGKDELFDLEESPPQVVLVAANHRYVSVRQGRGVRGFPSPPPGVNVSANQDEELDHETFLMQIDQETKKCTFYSSTGGYWTLVTHGGIQATATQVSANTMFEMEWRGRRVALKASNGRYVCMKKNGQLAAISDFVGEDEEFILKLINRPILVLRGLDGFVCQRRGSNQLDTNRSVYDVFHLSFSDGAYQIRGRGGGFWHTGSHGSVCSDGQRAEDFLFEFRERGRLAIRTRSGKYLRGGASGLLRADADAPAGVALWEY
;
A
#
# COMPACT_ATOMS: atom_id res chain seq x y z
N MET A 1 19.07 5.42 14.04
CA MET A 1 19.65 4.83 12.82
C MET A 1 18.95 5.48 11.63
N PRO A 2 19.65 6.10 10.68
CA PRO A 2 19.03 6.65 9.48
C PRO A 2 18.66 5.48 8.54
N THR A 3 17.38 5.16 8.48
CA THR A 3 16.77 4.10 7.65
C THR A 3 16.50 4.59 6.23
N ASN A 4 17.52 5.15 5.56
CA ASN A 4 17.38 5.78 4.25
C ASN A 4 16.60 4.87 3.28
N GLY A 5 15.34 5.21 3.00
CA GLY A 5 14.49 4.53 2.02
C GLY A 5 13.60 3.37 2.51
N LEU A 6 13.73 2.89 3.76
CA LEU A 6 12.88 1.81 4.29
C LEU A 6 11.50 2.29 4.76
N HIS A 7 11.43 3.52 5.28
CA HIS A 7 10.21 4.15 5.78
C HIS A 7 9.81 5.27 4.82
N GLN A 8 8.91 4.96 3.90
CA GLN A 8 8.38 5.93 2.96
C GLN A 8 6.97 6.34 3.41
N VAL A 9 6.89 7.46 4.12
CA VAL A 9 5.61 8.11 4.44
C VAL A 9 4.93 8.50 3.13
N LEU A 10 3.71 8.01 2.95
CA LEU A 10 2.93 8.28 1.76
C LEU A 10 2.45 9.73 1.81
N LYS A 11 2.75 10.48 0.75
CA LYS A 11 2.11 11.79 0.55
C LYS A 11 0.62 11.53 0.27
N ILE A 12 -0.25 11.93 1.20
CA ILE A 12 -1.69 11.71 1.08
C ILE A 12 -2.21 12.51 -0.12
N GLN A 13 -2.55 11.78 -1.18
CA GLN A 13 -3.27 12.28 -2.35
C GLN A 13 -4.66 11.68 -2.33
N PHE A 14 -5.66 12.46 -2.76
CA PHE A 14 -7.05 12.03 -2.75
C PHE A 14 -7.85 12.74 -3.85
N GLY A 15 -8.97 12.14 -4.22
CA GLY A 15 -10.03 12.79 -4.95
C GLY A 15 -11.16 13.22 -4.02
N LEU A 16 -11.93 14.21 -4.46
CA LEU A 16 -13.18 14.63 -3.84
C LEU A 16 -14.33 14.23 -4.75
N VAL A 17 -15.27 13.45 -4.24
CA VAL A 17 -16.45 12.96 -4.98
C VAL A 17 -17.68 13.69 -4.51
N ASN A 18 -18.43 14.33 -5.41
CA ASN A 18 -19.66 15.04 -5.05
C ASN A 18 -20.84 14.06 -4.81
N ASP A 19 -22.04 14.62 -4.61
CA ASP A 19 -23.26 13.83 -4.41
C ASP A 19 -23.60 12.96 -5.63
N ALA A 20 -23.33 13.46 -6.84
CA ALA A 20 -23.55 12.78 -8.12
C ALA A 20 -22.48 11.73 -8.51
N ASP A 21 -21.65 11.29 -7.54
CA ASP A 21 -20.57 10.32 -7.74
C ASP A 21 -19.54 10.73 -8.82
N ARG A 22 -19.30 12.05 -8.97
CA ARG A 22 -18.29 12.61 -9.87
C ARG A 22 -17.13 13.26 -9.11
N TYR A 23 -15.93 13.14 -9.67
CA TYR A 23 -14.72 13.66 -9.07
C TYR A 23 -14.48 15.13 -9.42
N LEU A 24 -14.13 15.92 -8.40
CA LEU A 24 -13.57 17.25 -8.56
C LEU A 24 -12.31 17.18 -9.44
N THR A 25 -12.36 17.92 -10.54
CA THR A 25 -11.37 17.90 -11.60
C THR A 25 -10.85 19.31 -11.80
N ALA A 26 -9.52 19.47 -11.78
CA ALA A 26 -8.87 20.68 -12.28
C ALA A 26 -8.59 20.51 -13.77
N GLU A 27 -9.09 21.41 -14.60
CA GLU A 27 -8.86 21.35 -16.04
C GLU A 27 -7.45 21.82 -16.42
N SER A 28 -6.86 21.16 -17.42
CA SER A 28 -5.50 21.48 -17.87
C SER A 28 -5.37 22.88 -18.46
N PHE A 29 -6.47 23.42 -18.98
CA PHE A 29 -6.53 24.72 -19.66
C PHE A 29 -7.67 25.56 -19.09
N GLY A 30 -7.46 26.88 -19.08
CA GLY A 30 -8.45 27.85 -18.60
C GLY A 30 -8.67 27.86 -17.08
N PHE A 31 -7.90 27.07 -16.31
CA PHE A 31 -7.86 27.05 -14.84
C PHE A 31 -9.22 26.87 -14.15
N LYS A 32 -10.20 26.29 -14.85
CA LYS A 32 -11.52 25.97 -14.31
C LYS A 32 -11.50 24.66 -13.53
N VAL A 33 -12.48 24.51 -12.66
CA VAL A 33 -12.79 23.25 -11.98
C VAL A 33 -14.17 22.76 -12.36
N ASN A 34 -14.36 21.44 -12.37
CA ASN A 34 -15.68 20.81 -12.56
C ASN A 34 -15.76 19.51 -11.76
N ALA A 35 -16.96 18.94 -11.65
CA ALA A 35 -17.22 17.63 -11.08
C ALA A 35 -17.98 16.76 -12.10
N SER A 36 -17.33 16.43 -13.22
CA SER A 36 -17.91 15.58 -14.28
C SER A 36 -17.21 14.22 -14.43
N ALA A 37 -16.02 14.05 -13.87
CA ALA A 37 -15.21 12.84 -14.10
C ALA A 37 -15.76 11.62 -13.34
N PRO A 38 -15.89 10.45 -13.99
CA PRO A 38 -16.38 9.21 -13.36
C PRO A 38 -15.32 8.46 -12.53
N SER A 39 -14.04 8.82 -12.69
CA SER A 39 -12.91 8.03 -12.18
C SER A 39 -11.81 8.95 -11.66
N LEU A 40 -11.12 8.50 -10.62
CA LEU A 40 -9.94 9.15 -10.07
C LEU A 40 -8.73 8.92 -10.99
N LYS A 41 -8.35 9.94 -11.76
CA LYS A 41 -7.13 9.96 -12.59
C LYS A 41 -6.30 11.19 -12.26
N ARG A 42 -5.27 11.46 -13.06
CA ARG A 42 -4.32 12.57 -12.87
C ARG A 42 -4.96 13.93 -12.60
N LYS A 43 -6.04 14.29 -13.30
CA LYS A 43 -6.71 15.61 -13.15
C LYS A 43 -7.59 15.72 -11.90
N GLN A 44 -7.91 14.58 -11.27
CA GLN A 44 -8.80 14.46 -10.12
C GLN A 44 -8.03 14.35 -8.78
N MET A 45 -6.71 14.33 -8.83
CA MET A 45 -5.87 14.18 -7.64
C MET A 45 -5.55 15.54 -7.02
N TRP A 46 -5.85 15.66 -5.74
CA TRP A 46 -5.62 16.82 -4.89
C TRP A 46 -4.72 16.44 -3.71
N VAL A 47 -4.01 17.44 -3.19
CA VAL A 47 -3.20 17.37 -1.98
C VAL A 47 -3.71 18.42 -1.01
N LEU A 48 -3.80 18.05 0.26
CA LEU A 48 -4.10 18.99 1.33
C LEU A 48 -2.79 19.51 1.92
N GLU A 49 -2.57 20.81 1.85
CA GLU A 49 -1.41 21.48 2.43
C GLU A 49 -1.86 22.35 3.62
N PRO A 50 -1.13 22.36 4.74
CA PRO A 50 -1.43 23.29 5.82
C PRO A 50 -1.18 24.72 5.35
N ASP A 51 -2.05 25.65 5.75
CA ASP A 51 -1.77 27.07 5.55
C ASP A 51 -0.51 27.48 6.33
N PRO A 52 0.40 28.31 5.77
CA PRO A 52 1.57 28.80 6.50
C PRO A 52 1.20 29.68 7.71
N GLY A 53 0.03 30.30 7.70
CA GLY A 53 -0.54 30.98 8.86
C GLY A 53 -0.98 29.94 9.90
N GLN A 54 -0.76 30.22 11.19
CA GLN A 54 -1.06 29.32 12.32
C GLN A 54 -2.56 29.01 12.53
N GLY A 55 -3.40 29.13 11.50
CA GLY A 55 -4.84 28.88 11.52
C GLY A 55 -5.22 27.42 11.27
N THR A 56 -6.53 27.15 11.33
CA THR A 56 -7.11 25.83 11.03
C THR A 56 -7.39 25.63 9.55
N ALA A 57 -7.21 26.65 8.72
CA ALA A 57 -7.42 26.58 7.29
C ALA A 57 -6.39 25.70 6.59
N VAL A 58 -6.83 25.12 5.49
CA VAL A 58 -6.06 24.24 4.63
C VAL A 58 -6.18 24.70 3.19
N LEU A 59 -5.19 24.30 2.40
CA LEU A 59 -5.07 24.63 0.99
C LEU A 59 -5.26 23.35 0.17
N PHE A 60 -6.11 23.41 -0.86
CA PHE A 60 -6.28 22.31 -1.82
C PHE A 60 -5.42 22.57 -3.04
N ARG A 61 -4.37 21.78 -3.21
CA ARG A 61 -3.45 21.89 -4.34
C ARG A 61 -3.70 20.78 -5.36
N SER A 62 -3.90 21.16 -6.61
CA SER A 62 -3.99 20.23 -7.73
C SER A 62 -2.64 19.52 -7.92
N SER A 63 -2.65 18.18 -7.84
CA SER A 63 -1.41 17.41 -7.91
C SER A 63 -0.71 17.51 -9.27
N HIS A 64 -1.45 17.76 -10.35
CA HIS A 64 -0.90 17.75 -11.70
C HIS A 64 -0.53 19.14 -12.24
N LEU A 65 -1.20 20.20 -11.77
CA LEU A 65 -0.89 21.58 -12.13
C LEU A 65 -0.01 22.28 -11.10
N GLY A 66 -0.02 21.81 -9.85
CA GLY A 66 0.65 22.48 -8.74
C GLY A 66 -0.01 23.78 -8.29
N ARG A 67 -1.24 24.07 -8.76
CA ARG A 67 -2.04 25.27 -8.47
C ARG A 67 -3.07 25.03 -7.37
N TYR A 68 -3.56 26.10 -6.75
CA TYR A 68 -4.49 26.03 -5.62
C TYR A 68 -5.94 26.31 -6.04
N LEU A 69 -6.88 25.58 -5.42
CA LEU A 69 -8.30 25.90 -5.46
C LEU A 69 -8.52 27.25 -4.76
N SER A 70 -9.29 28.13 -5.39
CA SER A 70 -9.65 29.45 -4.85
C SER A 70 -11.14 29.70 -4.96
N ALA A 71 -11.71 30.40 -3.97
CA ALA A 71 -13.10 30.85 -3.96
C ALA A 71 -13.16 32.38 -3.77
N GLU A 72 -13.62 33.10 -4.79
CA GLU A 72 -13.80 34.55 -4.76
C GLU A 72 -15.06 34.95 -3.97
N GLU A 73 -15.18 36.24 -3.64
CA GLU A 73 -16.30 36.79 -2.86
C GLU A 73 -17.66 36.63 -3.57
N ASP A 74 -17.67 36.66 -4.91
CA ASP A 74 -18.87 36.42 -5.75
C ASP A 74 -19.25 34.93 -5.84
N GLY A 75 -18.47 34.04 -5.21
CA GLY A 75 -18.65 32.60 -5.20
C GLY A 75 -18.05 31.88 -6.41
N ARG A 76 -17.34 32.57 -7.31
CA ARG A 76 -16.63 31.94 -8.42
C ARG A 76 -15.47 31.10 -7.88
N VAL A 77 -15.30 29.92 -8.48
CA VAL A 77 -14.24 28.97 -8.10
C VAL A 77 -13.29 28.75 -9.27
N ALA A 78 -12.00 28.74 -8.98
CA ALA A 78 -10.94 28.51 -9.96
C ALA A 78 -9.80 27.68 -9.35
N CYS A 79 -8.87 27.25 -10.21
CA CYS A 79 -7.62 26.58 -9.82
C CYS A 79 -6.43 27.24 -10.53
N GLU A 80 -6.34 28.56 -10.42
CA GLU A 80 -5.34 29.39 -11.14
C GLU A 80 -4.13 29.74 -10.28
N ALA A 81 -4.30 29.95 -8.98
CA ALA A 81 -3.24 30.51 -8.14
C ALA A 81 -2.00 29.59 -8.06
N GLU A 82 -0.82 30.12 -8.38
CA GLU A 82 0.48 29.42 -8.25
C GLU A 82 1.03 29.51 -6.82
N GLN A 83 0.63 30.53 -6.08
CA GLN A 83 0.97 30.75 -4.68
C GLN A 83 -0.31 30.85 -3.84
N PRO A 84 -0.30 30.42 -2.56
CA PRO A 84 -1.46 30.56 -1.70
C PRO A 84 -1.87 32.02 -1.53
N SER A 85 -3.16 32.30 -1.70
CA SER A 85 -3.76 33.62 -1.45
C SER A 85 -4.85 33.51 -0.37
N ARG A 86 -5.42 34.65 0.03
CA ARG A 86 -6.53 34.70 1.00
C ARG A 86 -7.71 33.81 0.56
N ASP A 87 -8.02 33.82 -0.74
CA ASP A 87 -9.16 33.10 -1.33
C ASP A 87 -8.90 31.59 -1.51
N CYS A 88 -7.67 31.13 -1.28
CA CYS A 88 -7.33 29.70 -1.35
C CYS A 88 -7.57 28.95 -0.03
N ARG A 89 -8.06 29.64 1.01
CA ARG A 89 -8.15 29.14 2.39
C ARG A 89 -9.52 28.51 2.65
N PHE A 90 -9.52 27.21 2.94
CA PHE A 90 -10.75 26.46 3.24
C PHE A 90 -10.71 25.84 4.64
N LEU A 91 -11.86 25.76 5.28
CA LEU A 91 -12.11 24.95 6.46
C LEU A 91 -12.75 23.62 6.03
N VAL A 92 -12.20 22.50 6.50
CA VAL A 92 -12.73 21.15 6.25
C VAL A 92 -13.54 20.71 7.47
N LEU A 93 -14.83 20.47 7.25
CA LEU A 93 -15.78 20.11 8.31
C LEU A 93 -16.33 18.69 8.06
N PRO A 94 -15.83 17.66 8.77
CA PRO A 94 -16.30 16.28 8.60
C PRO A 94 -17.70 16.07 9.19
N GLN A 95 -18.59 15.50 8.38
CA GLN A 95 -19.99 15.24 8.68
C GLN A 95 -20.20 13.84 9.30
N PRO A 96 -21.32 13.61 10.02
CA PRO A 96 -21.61 12.31 10.64
C PRO A 96 -21.76 11.15 9.63
N ASP A 97 -22.10 11.44 8.38
CA ASP A 97 -22.33 10.45 7.32
C ASP A 97 -21.04 10.05 6.55
N GLY A 98 -19.88 10.58 6.95
CA GLY A 98 -18.60 10.28 6.30
C GLY A 98 -18.15 11.28 5.24
N ARG A 99 -18.97 12.30 4.94
CA ARG A 99 -18.62 13.33 3.95
C ARG A 99 -17.97 14.54 4.60
N TRP A 100 -17.43 15.41 3.77
CA TRP A 100 -16.81 16.68 4.12
C TRP A 100 -17.65 17.82 3.59
N VAL A 101 -17.69 18.90 4.35
CA VAL A 101 -18.10 20.21 3.87
C VAL A 101 -16.85 21.08 3.78
N LEU A 102 -16.75 21.82 2.67
CA LEU A 102 -15.65 22.72 2.40
C LEU A 102 -16.18 24.15 2.51
N GLN A 103 -15.73 24.91 3.50
CA GLN A 103 -16.15 26.29 3.70
C GLN A 103 -14.99 27.23 3.35
N SER A 104 -15.24 28.24 2.51
CA SER A 104 -14.29 29.34 2.33
C SER A 104 -14.11 30.07 3.66
N GLU A 105 -12.89 30.08 4.19
CA GLU A 105 -12.57 30.77 5.45
C GLU A 105 -12.81 32.30 5.34
N PRO A 106 -12.36 33.01 4.30
CA PRO A 106 -12.56 34.46 4.23
C PRO A 106 -14.02 34.88 4.02
N HIS A 107 -14.83 34.07 3.33
CA HIS A 107 -16.19 34.45 2.89
C HIS A 107 -17.31 33.73 3.63
N GLY A 108 -16.99 32.68 4.40
CA GLY A 108 -17.95 31.92 5.19
C GLY A 108 -18.95 31.08 4.36
N ARG A 109 -18.75 30.96 3.05
CA ARG A 109 -19.62 30.24 2.11
C ARG A 109 -19.17 28.79 1.89
N PHE A 110 -20.11 27.92 1.52
CA PHE A 110 -19.84 26.50 1.28
C PHE A 110 -19.62 26.21 -0.20
N PHE A 111 -18.61 25.38 -0.49
CA PHE A 111 -18.22 24.95 -1.83
C PHE A 111 -18.94 23.65 -2.24
N GLY A 112 -19.60 23.68 -3.40
CA GLY A 112 -20.40 22.57 -3.89
C GLY A 112 -20.79 22.72 -5.36
N GLY A 113 -21.58 21.75 -5.82
CA GLY A 113 -22.19 21.75 -7.15
C GLY A 113 -21.95 20.48 -7.94
N THR A 114 -22.41 20.51 -9.19
CA THR A 114 -22.37 19.38 -10.12
C THR A 114 -21.85 19.80 -11.47
N GLU A 115 -21.14 18.89 -12.15
CA GLU A 115 -20.61 19.13 -13.49
C GLU A 115 -19.78 20.42 -13.56
N ASP A 116 -20.05 21.32 -14.50
CA ASP A 116 -19.38 22.61 -14.66
C ASP A 116 -19.96 23.73 -13.79
N GLN A 117 -21.03 23.46 -13.03
CA GLN A 117 -21.73 24.41 -12.17
C GLN A 117 -21.22 24.36 -10.72
N LEU A 118 -19.91 24.44 -10.55
CA LEU A 118 -19.30 24.53 -9.23
C LEU A 118 -19.25 25.98 -8.74
N SER A 119 -19.64 26.20 -7.49
CA SER A 119 -19.58 27.52 -6.85
C SER A 119 -19.29 27.40 -5.35
N CYS A 120 -18.83 28.49 -4.75
CA CYS A 120 -18.63 28.63 -3.31
C CYS A 120 -19.46 29.80 -2.77
N PHE A 121 -20.78 29.73 -2.94
CA PHE A 121 -21.70 30.80 -2.54
C PHE A 121 -22.82 30.36 -1.59
N ALA A 122 -22.98 29.06 -1.35
CA ALA A 122 -24.04 28.54 -0.49
C ALA A 122 -23.87 29.02 0.96
N THR A 123 -24.97 29.46 1.58
CA THR A 123 -25.03 29.89 3.00
C THR A 123 -25.48 28.79 3.94
N ALA A 124 -25.97 27.67 3.40
CA ALA A 124 -26.37 26.48 4.13
C ALA A 124 -25.86 25.23 3.41
N ILE A 125 -25.67 24.15 4.17
CA ILE A 125 -25.19 22.88 3.63
C ILE A 125 -26.39 22.13 3.03
N SER A 126 -26.30 21.83 1.73
CA SER A 126 -27.19 20.89 1.05
C SER A 126 -26.39 19.67 0.55
N PRO A 127 -27.02 18.64 -0.03
CA PRO A 127 -26.29 17.54 -0.64
C PRO A 127 -25.24 17.99 -1.66
N ALA A 128 -25.45 19.11 -2.37
CA ALA A 128 -24.53 19.63 -3.37
C ALA A 128 -23.17 20.09 -2.79
N GLU A 129 -23.11 20.44 -1.51
CA GLU A 129 -21.90 20.89 -0.79
C GLU A 129 -21.18 19.75 -0.06
N LEU A 130 -21.67 18.51 -0.20
CA LEU A 130 -21.11 17.34 0.47
C LEU A 130 -20.14 16.58 -0.44
N TRP A 131 -18.90 16.47 0.02
CA TRP A 131 -17.82 15.81 -0.71
C TRP A 131 -17.35 14.55 0.03
N THR A 132 -17.16 13.46 -0.71
CA THR A 132 -16.55 12.23 -0.17
C THR A 132 -15.06 12.22 -0.51
N VAL A 133 -14.22 11.95 0.49
CA VAL A 133 -12.79 11.78 0.25
C VAL A 133 -12.49 10.37 -0.21
N HIS A 134 -11.80 10.27 -1.34
CA HIS A 134 -11.33 9.01 -1.88
C HIS A 134 -9.80 9.05 -2.04
N LEU A 135 -9.09 8.35 -1.17
CA LEU A 135 -7.63 8.18 -1.22
C LEU A 135 -7.16 7.67 -2.59
N ALA A 136 -6.17 8.37 -3.14
CA ALA A 136 -5.51 8.05 -4.41
C ALA A 136 -4.22 7.22 -4.22
N ILE A 137 -3.94 6.79 -3.00
CA ILE A 137 -2.79 5.94 -2.64
C ILE A 137 -3.18 4.47 -2.66
N HIS A 138 -2.20 3.57 -2.72
CA HIS A 138 -2.48 2.15 -2.56
C HIS A 138 -3.09 1.87 -1.18
N PRO A 139 -4.17 1.08 -1.07
CA PRO A 139 -4.87 0.89 0.21
C PRO A 139 -4.13 -0.03 1.19
N GLN A 140 -3.18 -0.82 0.71
CA GLN A 140 -2.36 -1.72 1.54
C GLN A 140 -1.11 -1.00 2.02
N ALA A 141 -1.00 -0.82 3.33
CA ALA A 141 0.00 0.07 3.92
C ALA A 141 0.33 -0.33 5.37
N HIS A 142 1.34 0.33 5.92
CA HIS A 142 1.66 0.28 7.34
C HIS A 142 1.11 1.51 8.04
N LEU A 143 0.44 1.30 9.17
CA LEU A 143 -0.15 2.39 9.96
C LEU A 143 0.73 2.66 11.17
N ARG A 144 1.23 3.90 11.31
CA ARG A 144 2.13 4.28 12.39
C ARG A 144 1.52 5.36 13.26
N SER A 145 1.43 5.11 14.57
CA SER A 145 0.99 6.11 15.53
C SER A 145 2.04 7.22 15.68
N VAL A 146 1.61 8.48 15.54
CA VAL A 146 2.47 9.66 15.72
C VAL A 146 2.87 9.84 17.19
N SER A 147 1.95 9.60 18.12
CA SER A 147 2.23 9.75 19.55
C SER A 147 3.16 8.67 20.09
N ARG A 148 2.89 7.40 19.76
CA ARG A 148 3.70 6.27 20.25
C ARG A 148 4.98 6.06 19.46
N ARG A 149 5.04 6.53 18.20
CA ARG A 149 6.11 6.21 17.25
C ARG A 149 6.25 4.68 17.11
N ARG A 150 5.13 4.00 16.97
CA ARG A 150 4.99 2.54 16.85
C ARG A 150 3.99 2.20 15.76
N TYR A 151 4.14 1.02 15.19
CA TYR A 151 3.31 0.49 14.11
C TYR A 151 2.15 -0.31 14.67
N ALA A 152 1.00 -0.14 14.02
CA ALA A 152 -0.16 -0.97 14.23
C ALA A 152 0.09 -2.35 13.62
N HIS A 153 -0.27 -3.40 14.34
CA HIS A 153 -0.24 -4.77 13.84
C HIS A 153 -1.34 -5.60 14.51
N LEU A 154 -1.75 -6.67 13.84
CA LEU A 154 -2.67 -7.66 14.42
C LEU A 154 -1.95 -8.41 15.54
N CYS A 155 -2.54 -8.47 16.73
CA CYS A 155 -2.09 -9.33 17.83
C CYS A 155 -3.06 -10.52 17.95
N PRO A 156 -2.71 -11.71 17.41
CA PRO A 156 -3.63 -12.85 17.42
C PRO A 156 -3.95 -13.37 18.83
N GLN A 157 -3.03 -13.21 19.78
CA GLN A 157 -3.20 -13.72 21.15
C GLN A 157 -4.24 -12.91 21.93
N GLU A 158 -4.22 -11.59 21.77
CA GLU A 158 -5.12 -10.66 22.47
C GLU A 158 -6.36 -10.28 21.62
N ASP A 159 -6.42 -10.77 20.38
CA ASP A 159 -7.50 -10.55 19.42
C ASP A 159 -7.80 -9.06 19.11
N GLU A 160 -6.75 -8.27 18.98
CA GLU A 160 -6.82 -6.82 18.78
C GLU A 160 -5.82 -6.30 17.73
N ILE A 161 -5.94 -5.02 17.37
CA ILE A 161 -4.87 -4.30 16.67
C ILE A 161 -4.13 -3.45 17.70
N ALA A 162 -2.89 -3.84 18.01
CA ALA A 162 -2.01 -3.14 18.93
C ALA A 162 -1.10 -2.18 18.16
N ALA A 163 -0.72 -1.05 18.79
CA ALA A 163 0.19 -0.06 18.21
C ALA A 163 1.43 0.11 19.09
N ASP A 164 2.14 -0.99 19.33
CA ASP A 164 3.36 -1.08 20.15
C ASP A 164 4.57 -1.64 19.38
N SER A 165 4.40 -2.09 18.14
CA SER A 165 5.49 -2.64 17.33
C SER A 165 6.50 -1.59 16.88
N ASN A 166 7.80 -1.91 17.01
CA ASN A 166 8.89 -1.00 16.63
C ASN A 166 9.08 -0.91 15.11
N THR A 167 8.76 -1.99 14.40
CA THR A 167 9.00 -2.17 12.96
C THR A 167 7.80 -2.86 12.33
N PRO A 168 7.36 -2.47 11.13
CA PRO A 168 6.22 -3.10 10.48
C PRO A 168 6.66 -4.39 9.77
N TRP A 169 7.02 -5.40 10.56
CA TRP A 169 7.52 -6.69 10.09
C TRP A 169 6.40 -7.73 10.13
N GLY A 170 6.49 -8.73 9.25
CA GLY A 170 5.52 -9.81 9.19
C GLY A 170 4.21 -9.47 8.50
N VAL A 171 3.34 -10.48 8.46
CA VAL A 171 2.01 -10.40 7.84
C VAL A 171 1.01 -9.59 8.68
N ASP A 172 1.21 -9.57 9.99
CA ASP A 172 0.38 -8.87 10.97
C ASP A 172 0.49 -7.34 10.89
N ALA A 173 1.61 -6.81 10.39
CA ALA A 173 1.80 -5.37 10.15
C ALA A 173 1.05 -4.82 8.92
N LEU A 174 0.40 -5.69 8.12
CA LEU A 174 -0.37 -5.27 6.95
C LEU A 174 -1.75 -4.73 7.38
N ILE A 175 -2.00 -3.45 7.11
CA ILE A 175 -3.33 -2.85 7.22
C ILE A 175 -3.84 -2.53 5.81
N THR A 176 -5.06 -2.95 5.51
CA THR A 176 -5.73 -2.60 4.25
C THR A 176 -6.89 -1.66 4.52
N LEU A 177 -6.83 -0.45 3.96
CA LEU A 177 -7.91 0.52 4.02
C LEU A 177 -8.99 0.12 3.01
N ILE A 178 -10.22 -0.12 3.45
CA ILE A 178 -11.34 -0.53 2.60
C ILE A 178 -12.33 0.60 2.45
N PHE A 179 -12.45 1.15 1.24
CA PHE A 179 -13.45 2.16 0.92
C PHE A 179 -14.82 1.52 0.69
N GLN A 180 -15.78 1.85 1.55
CA GLN A 180 -17.15 1.33 1.46
C GLN A 180 -18.14 2.36 1.98
N ASN A 181 -19.25 2.55 1.27
CA ASN A 181 -20.32 3.49 1.64
C ASN A 181 -19.78 4.88 1.99
N ARG A 182 -18.87 5.43 1.18
CA ARG A 182 -18.26 6.75 1.36
C ARG A 182 -17.40 6.90 2.62
N GLN A 183 -17.06 5.80 3.29
CA GLN A 183 -16.22 5.74 4.48
C GLN A 183 -15.10 4.71 4.31
N TYR A 184 -14.19 4.66 5.28
CA TYR A 184 -13.07 3.71 5.31
C TYR A 184 -13.18 2.73 6.47
N CYS A 185 -12.85 1.48 6.22
CA CYS A 185 -12.65 0.48 7.27
C CYS A 185 -11.17 0.11 7.32
N LEU A 186 -10.65 -0.22 8.51
CA LEU A 186 -9.31 -0.80 8.65
C LEU A 186 -9.44 -2.32 8.69
N LYS A 187 -8.90 -3.01 7.67
CA LYS A 187 -8.94 -4.46 7.55
C LYS A 187 -7.56 -5.07 7.89
N SER A 188 -7.53 -6.03 8.80
CA SER A 188 -6.34 -6.80 9.16
C SER A 188 -6.04 -7.89 8.12
N CYS A 189 -4.85 -8.50 8.22
CA CYS A 189 -4.38 -9.51 7.29
C CYS A 189 -5.22 -10.81 7.30
N ASP A 190 -5.91 -11.11 8.41
CA ASP A 190 -6.86 -12.22 8.57
C ASP A 190 -8.28 -11.91 8.06
N SER A 191 -8.45 -10.76 7.39
CA SER A 191 -9.69 -10.29 6.78
C SER A 191 -10.80 -9.80 7.70
N ARG A 192 -10.50 -9.53 8.97
CA ARG A 192 -11.43 -8.85 9.89
C ARG A 192 -11.27 -7.33 9.86
N TYR A 193 -12.29 -6.62 10.31
CA TYR A 193 -12.38 -5.17 10.36
C TYR A 193 -12.26 -4.67 11.79
N LEU A 194 -11.52 -3.58 11.99
CA LEU A 194 -11.39 -2.92 13.30
C LEU A 194 -12.65 -2.14 13.63
N ARG A 195 -13.30 -2.51 14.74
CA ARG A 195 -14.42 -1.78 15.32
C ARG A 195 -13.96 -0.70 16.30
N SER A 196 -14.76 0.35 16.46
CA SER A 196 -14.44 1.50 17.31
C SER A 196 -14.26 1.17 18.80
N ASP A 197 -14.71 0.01 19.28
CA ASP A 197 -14.46 -0.46 20.64
C ASP A 197 -13.13 -1.22 20.81
N GLY A 198 -12.41 -1.46 19.71
CA GLY A 198 -11.13 -2.16 19.65
C GLY A 198 -11.23 -3.63 19.24
N ARG A 199 -12.43 -4.18 19.07
CA ARG A 199 -12.62 -5.56 18.64
C ARG A 199 -12.51 -5.73 17.13
N LEU A 200 -12.21 -6.95 16.70
CA LEU A 200 -12.17 -7.36 15.29
C LEU A 200 -13.48 -8.07 14.89
N VAL A 201 -14.08 -7.65 13.78
CA VAL A 201 -15.36 -8.19 13.28
C VAL A 201 -15.27 -8.61 11.82
N TRP A 202 -16.10 -9.56 11.38
CA TRP A 202 -16.07 -10.07 9.99
C TRP A 202 -16.78 -9.16 8.99
N GLU A 203 -17.73 -8.36 9.45
CA GLU A 203 -18.55 -7.50 8.61
C GLU A 203 -18.23 -6.02 8.85
N PRO A 204 -18.23 -5.17 7.81
CA PRO A 204 -17.96 -3.74 7.88
C PRO A 204 -19.19 -2.96 8.42
N GLU A 205 -19.56 -3.25 9.65
CA GLU A 205 -20.68 -2.62 10.35
C GLU A 205 -20.45 -1.12 10.61
N ALA A 206 -21.48 -0.39 11.06
CA ALA A 206 -21.39 1.07 11.26
C ALA A 206 -20.24 1.50 12.19
N ARG A 207 -19.96 0.71 13.23
CA ARG A 207 -18.87 0.98 14.18
C ARG A 207 -17.48 0.57 13.67
N ALA A 208 -17.39 -0.10 12.53
CA ALA A 208 -16.12 -0.43 11.86
C ALA A 208 -15.82 0.49 10.68
N ARG A 209 -16.66 1.52 10.48
CA ARG A 209 -16.53 2.53 9.43
C ARG A 209 -16.07 3.85 10.03
N TYR A 210 -15.09 4.46 9.37
CA TYR A 210 -14.43 5.68 9.80
C TYR A 210 -14.43 6.72 8.69
N THR A 211 -14.66 7.96 9.10
CA THR A 211 -14.47 9.15 8.29
C THR A 211 -13.02 9.58 8.42
N LEU A 212 -12.35 9.81 7.29
CA LEU A 212 -10.99 10.33 7.33
C LEU A 212 -11.01 11.82 7.60
N GLU A 213 -10.10 12.28 8.45
CA GLU A 213 -9.76 13.69 8.62
C GLU A 213 -8.25 13.85 8.44
N PHE A 214 -7.84 14.94 7.78
CA PHE A 214 -6.43 15.25 7.56
C PHE A 214 -6.01 16.41 8.44
N LYS A 215 -4.96 16.21 9.23
CA LYS A 215 -4.40 17.25 10.09
C LYS A 215 -2.88 17.19 10.07
N ALA A 216 -2.26 18.32 9.73
CA ALA A 216 -0.79 18.44 9.59
C ALA A 216 -0.16 17.33 8.72
N GLY A 217 -0.83 16.96 7.61
CA GLY A 217 -0.39 15.90 6.71
C GLY A 217 -0.51 14.48 7.28
N LYS A 218 -1.23 14.28 8.39
CA LYS A 218 -1.50 12.99 9.03
C LYS A 218 -2.96 12.61 8.91
N LEU A 219 -3.23 11.31 9.04
CA LEU A 219 -4.58 10.74 9.08
C LEU A 219 -5.14 10.72 10.50
N ALA A 220 -6.42 11.01 10.63
CA ALA A 220 -7.21 10.66 11.80
C ALA A 220 -8.48 9.93 11.35
N PHE A 221 -8.93 8.97 12.16
CA PHE A 221 -10.08 8.10 11.84
C PHE A 221 -11.22 8.40 12.81
N LYS A 222 -12.25 9.09 12.32
CA LYS A 222 -13.43 9.48 13.10
C LYS A 222 -14.53 8.42 13.00
N ASP A 223 -14.96 7.87 14.11
CA ASP A 223 -16.04 6.88 14.20
C ASP A 223 -17.44 7.50 14.02
N CYS A 224 -18.48 6.66 14.05
CA CYS A 224 -19.87 7.07 13.91
C CYS A 224 -20.40 7.94 15.07
N ASP A 225 -19.74 7.91 16.23
CA ASP A 225 -20.10 8.71 17.41
C ASP A 225 -19.30 10.04 17.46
N GLY A 226 -18.51 10.33 16.43
CA GLY A 226 -17.71 11.55 16.31
C GLY A 226 -16.42 11.54 17.13
N ARG A 227 -15.98 10.37 17.59
CA ARG A 227 -14.74 10.15 18.35
C ARG A 227 -13.66 9.60 17.43
N TYR A 228 -12.40 9.66 17.85
CA TYR A 228 -11.28 9.29 16.98
C TYR A 228 -10.55 8.05 17.51
N LEU A 229 -10.07 7.21 16.59
CA LEU A 229 -9.16 6.12 16.92
C LEU A 229 -7.87 6.67 17.54
N ALA A 230 -7.43 6.05 18.63
CA ALA A 230 -6.15 6.32 19.26
C ALA A 230 -5.60 5.03 19.90
N PRO A 231 -4.29 4.89 20.07
CA PRO A 231 -3.69 3.80 20.85
C PRO A 231 -3.93 3.94 22.35
N VAL A 232 -4.71 3.04 22.95
CA VAL A 232 -5.10 3.11 24.38
C VAL A 232 -4.47 1.96 25.19
N GLY A 233 -4.05 2.24 26.42
CA GLY A 233 -3.49 1.23 27.33
C GLY A 233 -2.05 0.82 27.03
N PRO A 234 -1.43 -0.11 27.79
CA PRO A 234 -0.02 -0.45 27.62
C PRO A 234 0.36 -0.94 26.22
N ALA A 235 -0.38 -1.91 25.67
CA ALA A 235 -0.19 -2.43 24.30
C ALA A 235 -0.61 -1.43 23.20
N GLY A 236 -1.38 -0.40 23.57
CA GLY A 236 -1.82 0.59 22.60
C GLY A 236 -2.89 0.06 21.66
N THR A 237 -3.82 -0.73 22.19
CA THR A 237 -5.04 -1.17 21.51
C THR A 237 -5.67 -0.01 20.75
N LEU A 238 -5.81 -0.16 19.44
CA LEU A 238 -6.46 0.84 18.60
C LEU A 238 -7.96 0.80 18.82
N ARG A 239 -8.52 1.85 19.42
CA ARG A 239 -9.96 2.03 19.60
C ARG A 239 -10.31 3.50 19.67
N ALA A 240 -11.60 3.81 19.56
CA ALA A 240 -12.08 5.16 19.72
C ALA A 240 -11.83 5.65 21.15
N GLY A 241 -11.14 6.79 21.26
CA GLY A 241 -10.90 7.48 22.51
C GLY A 241 -12.13 8.26 22.99
N ARG A 242 -11.89 9.30 23.80
CA ARG A 242 -12.95 10.23 24.25
C ARG A 242 -12.92 11.56 23.51
N ASN A 243 -11.89 11.80 22.71
CA ASN A 243 -11.66 13.07 22.04
C ASN A 243 -12.60 13.22 20.85
N THR A 244 -13.17 14.43 20.72
CA THR A 244 -14.06 14.85 19.62
C THR A 244 -13.34 15.72 18.59
N ARG A 245 -12.03 15.93 18.77
CA ARG A 245 -11.12 16.57 17.82
C ARG A 245 -9.79 15.83 17.84
N PRO A 246 -9.11 15.64 16.70
CA PRO A 246 -7.87 14.88 16.68
C PRO A 246 -6.73 15.68 17.29
N GLY A 247 -6.16 15.17 18.39
CA GLY A 247 -4.89 15.59 18.97
C GLY A 247 -3.76 14.71 18.45
N LYS A 248 -2.56 14.84 19.04
CA LYS A 248 -1.39 14.06 18.62
C LYS A 248 -1.59 12.54 18.73
N ASP A 249 -2.43 12.09 19.67
CA ASP A 249 -2.68 10.67 19.94
C ASP A 249 -3.59 10.03 18.88
N GLU A 250 -4.40 10.83 18.20
CA GLU A 250 -5.32 10.41 17.13
C GLU A 250 -4.71 10.50 15.73
N LEU A 251 -3.45 10.94 15.61
CA LEU A 251 -2.77 11.09 14.32
C LEU A 251 -1.94 9.87 13.97
N PHE A 252 -2.06 9.46 12.71
CA PHE A 252 -1.35 8.35 12.12
C PHE A 252 -0.65 8.75 10.84
N ASP A 253 0.56 8.22 10.68
CA ASP A 253 1.27 8.17 9.42
C ASP A 253 0.87 6.89 8.67
N LEU A 254 0.74 7.01 7.36
CA LEU A 254 0.56 5.88 6.47
C LEU A 254 1.84 5.71 5.66
N GLU A 255 2.48 4.56 5.79
CA GLU A 255 3.73 4.23 5.10
C GLU A 255 3.46 3.15 4.05
N GLU A 256 4.22 3.15 2.95
CA GLU A 256 4.20 2.07 1.97
C GLU A 256 4.45 0.73 2.67
N SER A 257 3.82 -0.35 2.20
CA SER A 257 4.13 -1.72 2.64
C SER A 257 4.96 -2.43 1.57
N PRO A 258 6.30 -2.45 1.64
CA PRO A 258 7.12 -3.16 0.67
C PRO A 258 6.89 -4.67 0.76
N PRO A 259 7.22 -5.45 -0.28
CA PRO A 259 7.11 -6.90 -0.22
C PRO A 259 8.06 -7.44 0.86
N GLN A 260 7.50 -8.28 1.74
CA GLN A 260 8.28 -9.08 2.66
C GLN A 260 8.22 -10.52 2.17
N VAL A 261 9.39 -11.12 2.03
CA VAL A 261 9.57 -12.41 1.39
C VAL A 261 10.33 -13.37 2.29
N VAL A 262 10.08 -14.65 2.06
CA VAL A 262 10.93 -15.73 2.56
C VAL A 262 11.51 -16.47 1.36
N LEU A 263 12.72 -17.00 1.55
CA LEU A 263 13.39 -17.83 0.55
C LEU A 263 13.56 -19.24 1.11
N VAL A 264 13.24 -20.24 0.29
CA VAL A 264 13.50 -21.65 0.58
C VAL A 264 14.54 -22.16 -0.41
N ALA A 265 15.63 -22.73 0.10
CA ALA A 265 16.71 -23.28 -0.73
C ALA A 265 16.42 -24.73 -1.16
N ALA A 266 17.33 -25.32 -1.93
CA ALA A 266 17.22 -26.69 -2.44
C ALA A 266 17.06 -27.76 -1.34
N ASN A 267 17.59 -27.52 -0.14
CA ASN A 267 17.41 -28.42 1.01
C ASN A 267 16.03 -28.33 1.68
N HIS A 268 15.07 -27.61 1.08
CA HIS A 268 13.73 -27.36 1.61
C HIS A 268 13.68 -26.62 2.95
N ARG A 269 14.76 -25.90 3.31
CA ARG A 269 14.82 -25.07 4.52
C ARG A 269 14.75 -23.59 4.19
N TYR A 270 14.20 -22.85 5.13
CA TYR A 270 14.13 -21.39 5.09
C TYR A 270 15.50 -20.77 5.29
N VAL A 271 15.79 -19.79 4.44
CA VAL A 271 16.94 -18.89 4.57
C VAL A 271 16.73 -17.98 5.78
N SER A 272 17.75 -17.88 6.63
CA SER A 272 17.66 -17.28 7.96
C SER A 272 18.92 -16.50 8.32
N VAL A 273 18.73 -15.48 9.17
CA VAL A 273 19.80 -14.74 9.86
C VAL A 273 20.00 -15.17 11.33
N ARG A 274 19.32 -16.24 11.79
CA ARG A 274 19.32 -16.69 13.19
C ARG A 274 20.68 -17.20 13.66
N GLN A 275 21.40 -17.94 12.81
CA GLN A 275 22.68 -18.59 13.16
C GLN A 275 23.85 -17.62 13.42
N GLY A 276 23.67 -16.32 13.16
CA GLY A 276 24.63 -15.29 13.57
C GLY A 276 24.64 -14.99 15.07
N ARG A 277 23.71 -15.55 15.88
CA ARG A 277 23.70 -15.43 17.35
C ARG A 277 24.24 -16.69 18.01
N GLY A 278 25.56 -16.81 18.07
CA GLY A 278 26.21 -17.69 19.04
C GLY A 278 26.05 -17.15 20.46
N VAL A 279 25.45 -17.95 21.33
CA VAL A 279 25.53 -17.92 22.81
C VAL A 279 24.74 -16.81 23.54
N ARG A 280 23.84 -17.24 24.44
CA ARG A 280 23.22 -16.38 25.47
C ARG A 280 24.33 -15.76 26.33
N GLY A 281 24.43 -14.43 26.38
CA GLY A 281 25.27 -13.74 27.38
C GLY A 281 26.03 -12.49 26.93
N PHE A 282 26.05 -12.14 25.63
CA PHE A 282 26.72 -10.93 25.15
C PHE A 282 25.73 -9.85 24.67
N PRO A 283 25.89 -8.56 25.04
CA PRO A 283 24.96 -7.49 24.67
C PRO A 283 25.13 -6.95 23.23
N SER A 284 25.99 -7.56 22.42
CA SER A 284 26.23 -7.17 21.02
C SER A 284 26.01 -8.36 20.06
N PRO A 285 25.40 -8.15 18.87
CA PRO A 285 25.38 -9.18 17.84
C PRO A 285 26.83 -9.52 17.45
N PRO A 286 27.21 -10.81 17.36
CA PRO A 286 28.53 -11.19 16.88
C PRO A 286 28.80 -10.58 15.49
N PRO A 287 30.03 -10.14 15.20
CA PRO A 287 30.39 -9.71 13.85
C PRO A 287 30.21 -10.89 12.88
N GLY A 288 29.42 -10.67 11.82
CA GLY A 288 29.21 -11.63 10.74
C GLY A 288 27.97 -12.52 10.94
N VAL A 289 26.78 -11.94 10.77
CA VAL A 289 25.54 -12.74 10.66
C VAL A 289 25.49 -13.35 9.26
N ASN A 290 26.03 -14.56 9.12
CA ASN A 290 25.94 -15.32 7.88
C ASN A 290 24.48 -15.68 7.58
N VAL A 291 24.09 -15.52 6.32
CA VAL A 291 22.78 -15.95 5.83
C VAL A 291 22.84 -17.45 5.53
N SER A 292 21.88 -18.23 6.04
CA SER A 292 21.90 -19.69 5.89
C SER A 292 20.50 -20.31 5.79
N ALA A 293 20.32 -21.30 4.91
CA ALA A 293 19.11 -22.08 4.72
C ALA A 293 19.06 -23.26 5.70
N ASN A 294 18.67 -22.99 6.95
CA ASN A 294 18.81 -23.96 8.05
C ASN A 294 17.61 -24.03 8.99
N GLN A 295 16.51 -23.36 8.69
CA GLN A 295 15.32 -23.32 9.57
C GLN A 295 14.11 -23.97 8.90
N ASP A 296 13.20 -24.50 9.71
CA ASP A 296 11.96 -25.14 9.26
C ASP A 296 10.72 -24.25 9.51
N GLU A 297 10.90 -23.10 10.17
CA GLU A 297 9.85 -22.16 10.57
C GLU A 297 9.94 -20.84 9.80
N GLU A 298 8.79 -20.22 9.56
CA GLU A 298 8.65 -18.90 8.95
C GLU A 298 8.43 -17.86 10.06
N LEU A 299 9.53 -17.27 10.56
CA LEU A 299 9.51 -16.22 11.57
C LEU A 299 10.23 -14.95 11.07
N ASP A 300 10.38 -13.96 11.95
CA ASP A 300 11.01 -12.67 11.64
C ASP A 300 12.44 -12.78 11.11
N HIS A 301 13.20 -13.82 11.50
CA HIS A 301 14.58 -14.03 11.07
C HIS A 301 14.71 -14.69 9.69
N GLU A 302 13.61 -15.25 9.18
CA GLU A 302 13.51 -15.86 7.86
C GLU A 302 12.81 -14.94 6.87
N THR A 303 12.16 -13.89 7.40
CA THR A 303 11.51 -12.84 6.63
C THR A 303 12.51 -11.75 6.25
N PHE A 304 12.48 -11.34 4.99
CA PHE A 304 13.30 -10.25 4.46
C PHE A 304 12.43 -9.24 3.73
N LEU A 305 12.62 -7.96 4.01
CA LEU A 305 12.02 -6.88 3.23
C LEU A 305 12.80 -6.77 1.91
N MET A 306 12.12 -7.02 0.80
CA MET A 306 12.69 -6.96 -0.54
C MET A 306 12.36 -5.60 -1.18
N GLN A 307 13.35 -4.97 -1.81
CA GLN A 307 13.13 -3.75 -2.58
C GLN A 307 13.86 -3.82 -3.91
N ILE A 308 13.14 -3.52 -4.99
CA ILE A 308 13.72 -3.31 -6.32
C ILE A 308 14.19 -1.87 -6.42
N ASP A 309 15.46 -1.69 -6.77
CA ASP A 309 16.03 -0.38 -7.05
C ASP A 309 15.46 0.21 -8.35
N GLN A 310 15.17 1.50 -8.35
CA GLN A 310 14.47 2.14 -9.46
C GLN A 310 15.35 2.25 -10.71
N GLU A 311 16.66 2.43 -10.53
CA GLU A 311 17.61 2.67 -11.62
C GLU A 311 18.20 1.36 -12.15
N THR A 312 18.78 0.56 -11.25
CA THR A 312 19.51 -0.67 -11.60
C THR A 312 18.59 -1.88 -11.80
N LYS A 313 17.34 -1.80 -11.35
CA LYS A 313 16.37 -2.92 -11.32
C LYS A 313 16.84 -4.14 -10.51
N LYS A 314 17.91 -4.00 -9.73
CA LYS A 314 18.40 -5.05 -8.81
C LYS A 314 17.60 -5.03 -7.52
N CYS A 315 17.54 -6.16 -6.84
CA CYS A 315 16.87 -6.30 -5.57
C CYS A 315 17.85 -6.18 -4.39
N THR A 316 17.34 -5.70 -3.27
CA THR A 316 18.01 -5.72 -1.96
C THR A 316 17.14 -6.51 -0.99
N PHE A 317 17.77 -7.13 0.01
CA PHE A 317 17.09 -7.85 1.09
C PHE A 317 17.50 -7.26 2.43
N TYR A 318 16.56 -6.67 3.15
CA TYR A 318 16.76 -6.14 4.50
C TYR A 318 16.22 -7.12 5.53
N SER A 319 16.93 -7.28 6.64
CA SER A 319 16.59 -8.24 7.71
C SER A 319 15.98 -7.56 8.93
N SER A 320 15.23 -8.32 9.73
CA SER A 320 14.69 -7.89 11.03
C SER A 320 15.78 -7.50 12.03
N THR A 321 17.03 -7.94 11.81
CA THR A 321 18.18 -7.56 12.64
C THR A 321 18.77 -6.19 12.30
N GLY A 322 18.23 -5.50 11.29
CA GLY A 322 18.59 -4.13 10.96
C GLY A 322 19.67 -3.97 9.89
N GLY A 323 20.05 -5.06 9.20
CA GLY A 323 21.08 -5.07 8.17
C GLY A 323 20.57 -5.60 6.82
N TYR A 324 21.15 -5.10 5.73
CA TYR A 324 20.99 -5.61 4.39
C TYR A 324 21.89 -6.83 4.18
N TRP A 325 21.40 -7.77 3.36
CA TRP A 325 22.25 -8.78 2.74
C TRP A 325 23.37 -8.10 1.97
N THR A 326 24.59 -8.60 2.10
CA THR A 326 25.78 -8.07 1.46
C THR A 326 26.73 -9.19 1.09
N LEU A 327 27.32 -9.09 -0.10
CA LEU A 327 28.44 -9.91 -0.52
C LEU A 327 29.71 -9.47 0.23
N VAL A 328 30.36 -10.42 0.89
CA VAL A 328 31.68 -10.20 1.54
C VAL A 328 32.82 -10.76 0.69
N THR A 329 34.05 -10.34 1.00
CA THR A 329 35.26 -10.57 0.19
C THR A 329 35.55 -12.03 -0.16
N HIS A 330 35.20 -12.97 0.72
CA HIS A 330 35.38 -14.41 0.51
C HIS A 330 34.18 -15.09 -0.19
N GLY A 331 33.26 -14.30 -0.77
CA GLY A 331 32.09 -14.77 -1.51
C GLY A 331 30.87 -15.10 -0.63
N GLY A 332 30.98 -15.04 0.69
CA GLY A 332 29.84 -15.28 1.59
C GLY A 332 28.75 -14.19 1.49
N ILE A 333 27.52 -14.55 1.86
CA ILE A 333 26.42 -13.59 2.02
C ILE A 333 26.14 -13.38 3.52
N GLN A 334 26.17 -12.12 3.96
CA GLN A 334 25.94 -11.73 5.35
C GLN A 334 24.87 -10.64 5.46
N ALA A 335 24.19 -10.54 6.60
CA ALA A 335 23.18 -9.50 6.85
C ALA A 335 23.71 -8.36 7.75
N THR A 336 24.83 -7.75 7.37
CA THR A 336 25.58 -6.79 8.21
C THR A 336 25.63 -5.38 7.65
N ALA A 337 25.27 -5.15 6.38
CA ALA A 337 25.37 -3.84 5.77
C ALA A 337 24.28 -2.90 6.31
N THR A 338 24.64 -1.69 6.73
CA THR A 338 23.69 -0.68 7.23
C THR A 338 23.18 0.27 6.15
N GLN A 339 23.80 0.24 4.97
CA GLN A 339 23.48 1.08 3.83
C GLN A 339 23.49 0.26 2.55
N VAL A 340 22.68 0.70 1.57
CA VAL A 340 22.66 0.11 0.24
C VAL A 340 23.95 0.46 -0.50
N SER A 341 24.55 -0.53 -1.15
CA SER A 341 25.71 -0.39 -2.02
C SER A 341 25.67 -1.45 -3.12
N ALA A 342 26.63 -1.43 -4.05
CA ALA A 342 26.71 -2.45 -5.10
C ALA A 342 26.71 -3.88 -4.53
N ASN A 343 27.38 -4.11 -3.40
CA ASN A 343 27.47 -5.44 -2.76
C ASN A 343 26.18 -5.90 -2.07
N THR A 344 25.24 -5.00 -1.82
CA THR A 344 23.93 -5.35 -1.25
C THR A 344 22.86 -5.57 -2.32
N MET A 345 23.21 -5.38 -3.58
CA MET A 345 22.31 -5.49 -4.72
C MET A 345 22.50 -6.83 -5.43
N PHE A 346 21.39 -7.51 -5.68
CA PHE A 346 21.34 -8.81 -6.35
C PHE A 346 20.46 -8.70 -7.60
N GLU A 347 20.98 -9.16 -8.72
CA GLU A 347 20.18 -9.34 -9.93
C GLU A 347 19.32 -10.60 -9.78
N MET A 348 18.03 -10.48 -10.09
CA MET A 348 17.05 -11.55 -9.94
C MET A 348 16.78 -12.18 -11.30
N GLU A 349 17.06 -13.49 -11.43
CA GLU A 349 16.72 -14.28 -12.60
C GLU A 349 15.48 -15.14 -12.31
N TRP A 350 14.42 -14.92 -13.10
CA TRP A 350 13.14 -15.63 -12.94
C TRP A 350 13.15 -16.95 -13.73
N ARG A 351 13.03 -18.07 -13.03
CA ARG A 351 13.15 -19.42 -13.58
C ARG A 351 11.88 -20.23 -13.33
N GLY A 352 10.75 -19.70 -13.80
CA GLY A 352 9.44 -20.30 -13.58
C GLY A 352 9.03 -20.22 -12.10
N ARG A 353 8.97 -21.36 -11.41
CA ARG A 353 8.63 -21.45 -9.97
C ARG A 353 9.82 -21.20 -9.04
N ARG A 354 10.98 -20.90 -9.60
CA ARG A 354 12.23 -20.66 -8.88
C ARG A 354 12.82 -19.32 -9.28
N VAL A 355 13.73 -18.85 -8.45
CA VAL A 355 14.57 -17.69 -8.75
C VAL A 355 16.02 -18.02 -8.49
N ALA A 356 16.91 -17.40 -9.25
CA ALA A 356 18.33 -17.40 -8.97
C ALA A 356 18.80 -15.96 -8.70
N LEU A 357 19.74 -15.80 -7.77
CA LEU A 357 20.26 -14.51 -7.36
C LEU A 357 21.71 -14.38 -7.82
N LYS A 358 22.02 -13.31 -8.56
CA LYS A 358 23.38 -13.01 -9.00
C LYS A 358 23.93 -11.79 -8.24
N ALA A 359 25.06 -11.96 -7.57
CA ALA A 359 25.67 -10.92 -6.74
C ALA A 359 26.57 -9.97 -7.57
N SER A 360 27.12 -8.94 -6.92
CA SER A 360 27.95 -7.92 -7.56
C SER A 360 29.26 -8.43 -8.16
N ASN A 361 29.77 -9.58 -7.71
CA ASN A 361 30.92 -10.27 -8.30
C ASN A 361 30.60 -11.03 -9.59
N GLY A 362 29.36 -10.96 -10.07
CA GLY A 362 28.91 -11.64 -11.28
C GLY A 362 28.63 -13.13 -11.11
N ARG A 363 28.66 -13.66 -9.87
CA ARG A 363 28.38 -15.07 -9.56
C ARG A 363 27.00 -15.26 -8.93
N TYR A 364 26.44 -16.44 -9.13
CA TYR A 364 25.19 -16.86 -8.52
C TYR A 364 25.40 -17.26 -7.06
N VAL A 365 24.43 -16.86 -6.23
CA VAL A 365 24.32 -17.26 -4.83
C VAL A 365 23.90 -18.72 -4.80
N CYS A 366 24.74 -19.56 -4.20
CA CYS A 366 24.48 -20.98 -4.00
C CYS A 366 24.34 -21.29 -2.51
N MET A 367 23.55 -22.32 -2.21
CA MET A 367 23.50 -22.94 -0.89
C MET A 367 24.64 -23.94 -0.75
N LYS A 368 25.50 -23.76 0.26
CA LYS A 368 26.52 -24.77 0.60
C LYS A 368 25.90 -25.95 1.35
N LYS A 369 26.63 -27.08 1.43
CA LYS A 369 26.21 -28.28 2.19
C LYS A 369 25.85 -28.02 3.66
N ASN A 370 26.41 -26.98 4.28
CA ASN A 370 26.09 -26.56 5.65
C ASN A 370 24.94 -25.53 5.74
N GLY A 371 24.25 -25.28 4.63
CA GLY A 371 23.17 -24.32 4.47
C GLY A 371 23.62 -22.87 4.25
N GLN A 372 24.89 -22.51 4.45
CA GLN A 372 25.34 -21.13 4.27
C GLN A 372 25.24 -20.68 2.81
N LEU A 373 24.84 -19.43 2.58
CA LEU A 373 24.77 -18.85 1.26
C LEU A 373 26.09 -18.18 0.85
N ALA A 374 26.52 -18.41 -0.39
CA ALA A 374 27.70 -17.77 -0.96
C ALA A 374 27.56 -17.57 -2.47
N ALA A 375 28.00 -16.41 -2.99
CA ALA A 375 28.06 -16.13 -4.42
C ALA A 375 29.36 -16.67 -5.04
N ILE A 376 29.38 -17.98 -5.32
CA ILE A 376 30.57 -18.69 -5.82
C ILE A 376 30.35 -19.44 -7.13
N SER A 377 29.11 -19.55 -7.61
CA SER A 377 28.77 -20.33 -8.80
C SER A 377 28.70 -19.47 -10.05
N ASP A 378 29.20 -19.96 -11.18
CA ASP A 378 29.14 -19.24 -12.46
C ASP A 378 27.85 -19.57 -13.25
N PHE A 379 27.15 -20.65 -12.89
CA PHE A 379 25.93 -21.13 -13.55
C PHE A 379 24.84 -21.48 -12.53
N VAL A 380 23.58 -21.45 -12.96
CA VAL A 380 22.45 -21.85 -12.11
C VAL A 380 22.25 -23.36 -12.20
N GLY A 381 22.49 -24.06 -11.09
CA GLY A 381 22.10 -25.45 -10.86
C GLY A 381 21.04 -25.54 -9.75
N GLU A 382 20.92 -26.73 -9.16
CA GLU A 382 19.94 -27.01 -8.10
C GLU A 382 20.19 -26.18 -6.84
N ASP A 383 21.44 -26.04 -6.41
CA ASP A 383 21.83 -25.31 -5.19
C ASP A 383 21.72 -23.78 -5.32
N GLU A 384 21.57 -23.26 -6.54
CA GLU A 384 21.38 -21.83 -6.84
C GLU A 384 19.92 -21.42 -7.01
N GLU A 385 18.99 -22.39 -7.04
CA GLU A 385 17.56 -22.14 -7.20
C GLU A 385 16.86 -22.02 -5.84
N PHE A 386 16.11 -20.91 -5.69
CA PHE A 386 15.33 -20.63 -4.49
C PHE A 386 13.85 -20.52 -4.82
N ILE A 387 13.01 -20.95 -3.90
CA ILE A 387 11.58 -20.61 -3.90
C ILE A 387 11.44 -19.25 -3.22
N LEU A 388 10.81 -18.29 -3.89
CA LEU A 388 10.52 -16.96 -3.35
C LEU A 388 9.02 -16.85 -3.02
N LYS A 389 8.69 -16.69 -1.73
CA LYS A 389 7.31 -16.54 -1.25
C LYS A 389 7.10 -15.14 -0.67
N LEU A 390 6.07 -14.44 -1.15
CA LEU A 390 5.56 -13.19 -0.61
C LEU A 390 4.64 -13.50 0.57
N ILE A 391 4.97 -12.99 1.77
CA ILE A 391 4.27 -13.36 3.00
C ILE A 391 3.28 -12.29 3.45
N ASN A 392 3.58 -11.01 3.22
CA ASN A 392 2.78 -9.89 3.69
C ASN A 392 1.71 -9.45 2.67
N ARG A 393 1.19 -10.40 1.89
CA ARG A 393 0.03 -10.24 0.99
C ARG A 393 -0.87 -11.49 1.01
N PRO A 394 -1.41 -11.93 2.16
CA PRO A 394 -2.45 -12.97 2.17
C PRO A 394 -3.74 -12.47 1.49
N ILE A 395 -3.93 -11.15 1.52
CA ILE A 395 -4.90 -10.41 0.73
C ILE A 395 -4.15 -9.49 -0.24
N LEU A 396 -4.72 -9.31 -1.42
CA LEU A 396 -4.10 -8.60 -2.54
C LEU A 396 -5.09 -7.59 -3.12
N VAL A 397 -4.63 -6.36 -3.27
CA VAL A 397 -5.25 -5.35 -4.12
C VAL A 397 -4.28 -5.09 -5.28
N LEU A 398 -4.81 -4.92 -6.49
CA LEU A 398 -3.99 -4.65 -7.67
C LEU A 398 -4.40 -3.32 -8.30
N ARG A 399 -3.41 -2.48 -8.58
CA ARG A 399 -3.59 -1.23 -9.33
C ARG A 399 -2.70 -1.20 -10.57
N GLY A 400 -3.33 -1.06 -11.73
CA GLY A 400 -2.65 -0.83 -13.01
C GLY A 400 -2.57 0.66 -13.34
N LEU A 401 -2.23 0.97 -14.59
CA LEU A 401 -2.10 2.35 -15.07
C LEU A 401 -3.43 3.11 -15.10
N ASP A 402 -4.53 2.42 -15.41
CA ASP A 402 -5.85 3.03 -15.60
C ASP A 402 -6.76 2.99 -14.36
N GLY A 403 -6.33 2.28 -13.31
CA GLY A 403 -7.10 2.09 -12.08
C GLY A 403 -6.87 0.74 -11.42
N PHE A 404 -7.75 0.41 -10.49
CA PHE A 404 -7.74 -0.83 -9.75
C PHE A 404 -8.41 -1.97 -10.50
N VAL A 405 -8.04 -3.19 -10.13
CA VAL A 405 -8.69 -4.42 -10.59
C VAL A 405 -9.93 -4.71 -9.75
N CYS A 406 -11.07 -4.95 -10.40
CA CYS A 406 -12.30 -5.42 -9.73
C CYS A 406 -13.05 -6.41 -10.60
N GLN A 407 -13.89 -7.23 -9.97
CA GLN A 407 -14.89 -8.01 -10.67
C GLN A 407 -15.97 -7.10 -11.25
N ARG A 408 -16.23 -7.26 -12.54
CA ARG A 408 -17.31 -6.56 -13.25
C ARG A 408 -18.66 -6.99 -12.67
N ARG A 409 -19.52 -6.02 -12.36
CA ARG A 409 -20.87 -6.30 -11.83
C ARG A 409 -21.67 -7.17 -12.81
N GLY A 410 -22.23 -8.26 -12.31
CA GLY A 410 -23.02 -9.21 -13.11
C GLY A 410 -22.21 -10.08 -14.08
N SER A 411 -20.86 -10.09 -13.97
CA SER A 411 -19.97 -10.89 -14.79
C SER A 411 -18.86 -11.52 -13.94
N ASN A 412 -18.22 -12.55 -14.46
CA ASN A 412 -17.02 -13.17 -13.90
C ASN A 412 -15.72 -12.49 -14.34
N GLN A 413 -15.79 -11.61 -15.35
CA GLN A 413 -14.65 -10.86 -15.88
C GLN A 413 -14.14 -9.80 -14.92
N LEU A 414 -12.87 -9.44 -15.07
CA LEU A 414 -12.19 -8.44 -14.25
C LEU A 414 -11.94 -7.16 -15.06
N ASP A 415 -12.38 -6.02 -14.52
CA ASP A 415 -12.06 -4.68 -15.03
C ASP A 415 -10.77 -4.16 -14.37
N THR A 416 -10.01 -3.31 -15.07
CA THR A 416 -8.68 -2.80 -14.64
C THR A 416 -8.59 -1.27 -14.60
N ASN A 417 -9.74 -0.59 -14.71
CA ASN A 417 -9.87 0.85 -14.83
C ASN A 417 -10.80 1.45 -13.77
N ARG A 418 -10.94 0.75 -12.64
CA ARG A 418 -11.89 1.09 -11.59
C ARG A 418 -11.25 2.07 -10.61
N SER A 419 -12.05 2.99 -10.10
CA SER A 419 -11.61 3.92 -9.04
C SER A 419 -11.63 3.26 -7.66
N VAL A 420 -12.50 2.27 -7.47
CA VAL A 420 -12.55 1.39 -6.29
C VAL A 420 -11.80 0.09 -6.57
N TYR A 421 -11.48 -0.66 -5.53
CA TYR A 421 -10.75 -1.93 -5.59
C TYR A 421 -11.54 -3.08 -4.95
N ASP A 422 -11.36 -4.28 -5.49
CA ASP A 422 -11.69 -5.51 -4.79
C ASP A 422 -10.46 -6.04 -4.05
N VAL A 423 -10.73 -6.80 -2.97
CA VAL A 423 -9.69 -7.52 -2.22
C VAL A 423 -9.73 -8.98 -2.66
N PHE A 424 -8.61 -9.46 -3.18
CA PHE A 424 -8.41 -10.85 -3.58
C PHE A 424 -7.66 -11.61 -2.49
N HIS A 425 -7.83 -12.93 -2.41
CA HIS A 425 -7.06 -13.77 -1.50
C HIS A 425 -5.96 -14.50 -2.26
N LEU A 426 -4.76 -14.53 -1.69
CA LEU A 426 -3.62 -15.25 -2.23
C LEU A 426 -3.37 -16.53 -1.45
N SER A 427 -3.22 -17.63 -2.19
CA SER A 427 -2.69 -18.89 -1.68
C SER A 427 -1.39 -19.20 -2.39
N PHE A 428 -0.37 -19.59 -1.63
CA PHE A 428 0.94 -19.90 -2.15
C PHE A 428 1.11 -21.41 -2.27
N SER A 429 1.66 -21.87 -3.40
CA SER A 429 1.95 -23.29 -3.64
C SER A 429 3.18 -23.43 -4.54
N ASP A 430 4.29 -23.89 -3.97
CA ASP A 430 5.54 -24.22 -4.67
C ASP A 430 5.96 -23.17 -5.73
N GLY A 431 6.27 -21.97 -5.26
CA GLY A 431 6.76 -20.87 -6.11
C GLY A 431 5.70 -20.24 -7.02
N ALA A 432 4.44 -20.66 -6.93
CA ALA A 432 3.32 -20.06 -7.63
C ALA A 432 2.23 -19.58 -6.66
N TYR A 433 1.34 -18.74 -7.18
CA TYR A 433 0.24 -18.13 -6.47
C TYR A 433 -1.09 -18.47 -7.13
N GLN A 434 -2.08 -18.71 -6.30
CA GLN A 434 -3.46 -18.92 -6.70
C GLN A 434 -4.28 -17.75 -6.16
N ILE A 435 -4.99 -17.07 -7.06
CA ILE A 435 -5.73 -15.85 -6.73
C ILE A 435 -7.21 -16.21 -6.64
N ARG A 436 -7.85 -15.89 -5.51
CA ARG A 436 -9.28 -16.10 -5.31
C ARG A 436 -10.02 -14.76 -5.34
N GLY A 437 -11.05 -14.71 -6.18
CA GLY A 437 -11.96 -13.58 -6.33
C GLY A 437 -12.87 -13.37 -5.12
N ARG A 438 -13.56 -12.23 -5.11
CA ARG A 438 -14.53 -11.87 -4.05
C ARG A 438 -15.64 -12.90 -3.88
N GLY A 439 -16.08 -13.54 -4.96
CA GLY A 439 -17.10 -14.58 -4.94
C GLY A 439 -16.61 -15.97 -4.49
N GLY A 440 -15.35 -16.10 -4.08
CA GLY A 440 -14.75 -17.36 -3.66
C GLY A 440 -14.22 -18.23 -4.81
N GLY A 441 -14.52 -17.90 -6.06
CA GLY A 441 -13.97 -18.57 -7.24
C GLY A 441 -12.50 -18.21 -7.47
N PHE A 442 -11.74 -19.14 -8.07
CA PHE A 442 -10.36 -18.91 -8.47
C PHE A 442 -10.28 -18.11 -9.77
N TRP A 443 -9.23 -17.31 -9.87
CA TRP A 443 -8.82 -16.72 -11.13
C TRP A 443 -8.37 -17.81 -12.08
N HIS A 444 -8.77 -17.69 -13.34
CA HIS A 444 -8.31 -18.57 -14.40
C HIS A 444 -8.25 -17.83 -15.74
N THR A 445 -7.45 -18.36 -16.66
CA THR A 445 -7.32 -17.86 -18.03
C THR A 445 -8.24 -18.63 -18.97
N GLY A 446 -9.17 -17.91 -19.59
CA GLY A 446 -10.10 -18.44 -20.58
C GLY A 446 -9.54 -18.35 -22.01
N SER A 447 -10.39 -18.71 -22.98
CA SER A 447 -10.07 -18.55 -24.40
C SER A 447 -9.70 -17.10 -24.75
N HIS A 448 -8.78 -16.94 -25.71
CA HIS A 448 -8.32 -15.63 -26.19
C HIS A 448 -7.77 -14.71 -25.09
N GLY A 449 -7.14 -15.29 -24.05
CA GLY A 449 -6.48 -14.55 -22.97
C GLY A 449 -7.46 -13.76 -22.09
N SER A 450 -8.74 -14.13 -22.03
CA SER A 450 -9.67 -13.55 -21.04
C SER A 450 -9.32 -14.02 -19.62
N VAL A 451 -9.50 -13.16 -18.63
CA VAL A 451 -9.28 -13.52 -17.21
C VAL A 451 -10.59 -13.38 -16.45
N CYS A 452 -10.98 -14.46 -15.76
CA CYS A 452 -12.24 -14.58 -15.04
C CYS A 452 -11.99 -15.09 -13.60
N SER A 453 -12.95 -14.87 -12.70
CA SER A 453 -12.82 -15.09 -11.25
C SER A 453 -13.81 -16.09 -10.63
N ASP A 454 -14.41 -16.95 -11.46
CA ASP A 454 -15.40 -17.98 -11.09
C ASP A 454 -14.87 -19.42 -11.26
N GLY A 455 -13.55 -19.59 -11.35
CA GLY A 455 -12.93 -20.90 -11.53
C GLY A 455 -13.14 -21.81 -10.32
N GLN A 456 -13.53 -23.06 -10.57
CA GLN A 456 -13.66 -24.09 -9.53
C GLN A 456 -12.31 -24.71 -9.13
N ARG A 457 -11.33 -24.64 -10.03
CA ARG A 457 -9.97 -25.15 -9.82
C ARG A 457 -8.99 -23.99 -9.77
N ALA A 458 -8.00 -24.12 -8.90
CA ALA A 458 -6.93 -23.15 -8.81
C ALA A 458 -6.03 -23.21 -10.05
N GLU A 459 -5.77 -22.05 -10.66
CA GLU A 459 -4.72 -21.86 -11.66
C GLU A 459 -3.51 -21.19 -11.00
N ASP A 460 -2.33 -21.61 -11.43
CA ASP A 460 -1.06 -21.10 -10.92
C ASP A 460 -0.61 -19.88 -11.72
N PHE A 461 -0.33 -18.80 -11.01
CA PHE A 461 0.27 -17.57 -11.51
C PHE A 461 1.65 -17.38 -10.89
N LEU A 462 2.61 -16.88 -11.66
CA LEU A 462 3.95 -16.57 -11.18
C LEU A 462 4.10 -15.07 -11.00
N PHE A 463 4.60 -14.65 -9.83
CA PHE A 463 4.81 -13.23 -9.53
C PHE A 463 6.27 -12.88 -9.78
N GLU A 464 6.49 -11.84 -10.57
CA GLU A 464 7.82 -11.33 -10.89
C GLU A 464 7.93 -9.87 -10.44
N PHE A 465 8.70 -9.59 -9.39
CA PHE A 465 8.96 -8.23 -8.90
C PHE A 465 9.90 -7.50 -9.86
N ARG A 466 9.35 -6.63 -10.72
CA ARG A 466 10.09 -5.97 -11.80
C ARG A 466 10.45 -4.52 -11.50
N GLU A 467 9.63 -3.82 -10.73
CA GLU A 467 9.87 -2.43 -10.34
C GLU A 467 9.55 -2.22 -8.86
N ARG A 468 10.01 -1.11 -8.29
CA ARG A 468 9.70 -0.75 -6.91
C ARG A 468 8.17 -0.67 -6.73
N GLY A 469 7.64 -1.48 -5.82
CA GLY A 469 6.21 -1.54 -5.52
C GLY A 469 5.35 -2.10 -6.65
N ARG A 470 5.93 -2.70 -7.70
CA ARG A 470 5.16 -3.28 -8.82
C ARG A 470 5.67 -4.65 -9.26
N LEU A 471 4.73 -5.53 -9.57
CA LEU A 471 4.99 -6.87 -10.05
C LEU A 471 4.34 -7.12 -11.42
N ALA A 472 4.89 -8.06 -12.16
CA ALA A 472 4.23 -8.68 -13.31
C ALA A 472 3.64 -10.04 -12.88
N ILE A 473 2.48 -10.38 -13.43
CA ILE A 473 1.81 -11.66 -13.15
C ILE A 473 1.88 -12.49 -14.43
N ARG A 474 2.64 -13.59 -14.39
CA ARG A 474 2.81 -14.49 -15.53
C ARG A 474 1.90 -15.70 -15.39
N THR A 475 1.27 -16.08 -16.49
CA THR A 475 0.36 -17.23 -16.57
C THR A 475 1.11 -18.48 -17.01
N ARG A 476 0.47 -19.66 -16.89
CA ARG A 476 1.04 -20.93 -17.36
C ARG A 476 1.38 -20.93 -18.85
N SER A 477 0.65 -20.14 -19.65
CA SER A 477 0.93 -19.97 -21.09
C SER A 477 2.24 -19.23 -21.39
N GLY A 478 2.86 -18.63 -20.37
CA GLY A 478 4.04 -17.78 -20.51
C GLY A 478 3.72 -16.30 -20.74
N LYS A 479 2.46 -15.94 -21.02
CA LYS A 479 2.00 -14.55 -21.19
C LYS A 479 1.78 -13.86 -19.84
N TYR A 480 1.88 -12.53 -19.84
CA TYR A 480 1.65 -11.69 -18.67
C TYR A 480 0.24 -11.09 -18.64
N LEU A 481 -0.28 -10.88 -17.44
CA LEU A 481 -1.52 -10.17 -17.21
C LEU A 481 -1.33 -8.67 -17.46
N ARG A 482 -2.21 -8.06 -18.27
CA ARG A 482 -2.22 -6.62 -18.55
C ARG A 482 -3.63 -6.04 -18.59
N GLY A 483 -3.71 -4.73 -18.42
CA GLY A 483 -4.92 -3.96 -18.76
C GLY A 483 -5.15 -3.95 -20.28
N GLY A 484 -6.33 -4.36 -20.71
CA GLY A 484 -6.80 -4.23 -22.10
C GLY A 484 -7.28 -2.81 -22.40
N ALA A 485 -7.26 -2.40 -23.66
CA ALA A 485 -7.76 -1.08 -24.09
C ALA A 485 -9.26 -0.87 -23.75
N SER A 486 -10.03 -1.97 -23.67
CA SER A 486 -11.42 -1.96 -23.22
C SER A 486 -11.58 -1.89 -21.69
N GLY A 487 -10.48 -1.78 -20.93
CA GLY A 487 -10.47 -1.83 -19.48
C GLY A 487 -10.64 -3.23 -18.88
N LEU A 488 -10.53 -4.30 -19.68
CA LEU A 488 -10.61 -5.69 -19.21
C LEU A 488 -9.23 -6.26 -18.92
N LEU A 489 -9.12 -7.10 -17.90
CA LEU A 489 -7.90 -7.85 -17.61
C LEU A 489 -7.69 -8.95 -18.67
N ARG A 490 -6.48 -8.99 -19.25
CA ARG A 490 -6.10 -9.93 -20.31
C ARG A 490 -4.77 -10.61 -20.01
N ALA A 491 -4.62 -11.85 -20.43
CA ALA A 491 -3.44 -12.70 -20.30
C ALA A 491 -2.75 -12.92 -21.65
N ASP A 492 -2.31 -11.85 -22.31
CA ASP A 492 -1.79 -11.88 -23.68
C ASP A 492 -0.55 -11.00 -23.90
N ALA A 493 0.01 -10.39 -22.85
CA ALA A 493 1.24 -9.60 -22.97
C ALA A 493 2.49 -10.48 -23.09
N ASP A 494 3.40 -10.10 -23.96
CA ASP A 494 4.68 -10.80 -24.18
C ASP A 494 5.80 -10.37 -23.22
N ALA A 495 5.73 -9.14 -22.72
CA ALA A 495 6.77 -8.55 -21.87
C ALA A 495 6.20 -8.06 -20.53
N PRO A 496 6.96 -8.19 -19.42
CA PRO A 496 6.55 -7.76 -18.10
C PRO A 496 6.85 -6.25 -17.89
N ALA A 497 6.24 -5.39 -18.70
CA ALA A 497 6.48 -3.95 -18.69
C ALA A 497 5.21 -3.13 -18.95
N GLY A 498 5.22 -1.86 -18.52
CA GLY A 498 4.15 -0.89 -18.80
C GLY A 498 2.78 -1.36 -18.28
N VAL A 499 1.84 -1.60 -19.18
CA VAL A 499 0.46 -2.04 -18.88
C VAL A 499 0.36 -3.43 -18.23
N ALA A 500 1.46 -4.20 -18.23
CA ALA A 500 1.56 -5.52 -17.60
C ALA A 500 2.12 -5.49 -16.17
N LEU A 501 2.34 -4.29 -15.62
CA LEU A 501 2.80 -4.09 -14.25
C LEU A 501 1.66 -3.64 -13.34
N TRP A 502 1.65 -4.20 -12.14
CA TRP A 502 0.62 -3.98 -11.14
C TRP A 502 1.26 -3.58 -9.82
N GLU A 503 0.80 -2.46 -9.26
CA GLU A 503 1.08 -2.08 -7.88
C GLU A 503 0.24 -2.92 -6.92
N TYR A 504 0.80 -3.25 -5.75
CA TYR A 504 0.26 -4.22 -4.81
C TYR A 504 0.55 -3.91 -3.34
#